data_AF-A0AAN3NYB4-F1
#
_entry.id   AF-A0AAN3NYB4-F1
#
_cell.length_a   1.000
_cell.length_b   1.000
_cell.length_c   1.000
_cell.angle_alpha   90.00
_cell.angle_beta   90.00
_cell.angle_gamma   90.00
#
_symmetry.space_group_name_H-M   'P 1'
#
loop_
_entity.id
_entity.type
_entity.pdbx_description
1 polymer ?
#
loop_
_entity_poly.entity_id
_entity_poly.type
_entity_poly.pdbx_seq_one_letter_code
_entity_poly.pdbx_strand_id
1 'polypeptide(L)' 'MKKINAIILLSSLTSASVFAGAYVENREAYNLASDQGEVMLRVGYNFDMGAGIMLTNTYN' A
#
# COMPACT_ATOMS: atom_id res chain seq x y z
N MET A 1 15.10 -30.02 -13.37
CA MET A 1 15.81 -29.34 -12.26
C MET A 1 16.31 -27.94 -12.63
N LYS A 2 17.12 -27.76 -13.68
CA LYS A 2 17.69 -26.45 -14.05
C LYS A 2 16.64 -25.33 -14.26
N LYS A 3 15.52 -25.64 -14.93
CA LYS A 3 14.43 -24.68 -15.19
C LYS A 3 13.69 -24.24 -13.91
N ILE A 4 13.47 -25.17 -12.98
CA ILE A 4 12.79 -24.88 -11.70
C ILE A 4 13.66 -23.96 -10.83
N ASN A 5 14.96 -24.24 -10.75
CA ASN A 5 15.90 -23.39 -10.01
C ASN A 5 15.99 -21.97 -10.60
N ALA A 6 15.93 -21.85 -11.93
CA ALA A 6 15.91 -20.54 -12.61
C ALA A 6 14.62 -19.75 -12.32
N ILE A 7 13.46 -20.43 -12.28
CA ILE A 7 12.17 -19.80 -11.92
C ILE A 7 12.18 -19.33 -10.46
N ILE A 8 12.71 -20.14 -9.55
CA ILE A 8 12.84 -19.76 -8.13
C ILE A 8 13.73 -18.53 -7.98
N LEU A 9 14.90 -18.50 -8.64
CA LEU A 9 15.81 -17.35 -8.62
C LEU A 9 15.18 -16.09 -9.25
N LEU A 10 14.37 -16.26 -10.31
CA LEU A 10 13.67 -15.14 -10.94
C LEU A 10 12.59 -14.56 -10.01
N SER A 11 11.88 -15.41 -9.27
CA SER A 11 10.85 -14.99 -8.32
C SER A 11 11.41 -14.30 -7.07
N SER A 12 12.65 -14.57 -6.66
CA SER A 12 13.29 -13.84 -5.56
C SER A 12 13.78 -12.46 -5.97
N LEU A 13 14.11 -12.25 -7.24
CA LEU A 13 14.50 -10.95 -7.80
C LEU A 13 13.33 -9.97 -7.95
N THR A 14 12.09 -10.46 -7.98
CA THR A 14 10.88 -9.62 -8.06
C THR A 14 10.35 -9.22 -6.70
N SER A 15 11.18 -9.23 -5.65
CA SER A 15 10.81 -8.68 -4.36
C SER A 15 10.47 -7.20 -4.57
N ALA A 16 9.17 -6.87 -4.49
CA ALA A 16 8.66 -5.54 -4.74
C ALA A 16 9.41 -4.56 -3.82
N SER A 17 10.10 -3.59 -4.41
CA SER A 17 10.77 -2.54 -3.65
C SER A 17 9.69 -1.72 -2.94
N VAL A 18 9.46 -2.01 -1.66
CA VAL A 18 8.71 -1.13 -0.77
C VAL A 18 9.64 0.05 -0.50
N PHE A 19 9.39 1.17 -1.18
CA PHE A 19 10.11 2.41 -0.92
C PHE A 19 9.71 2.91 0.47
N ALA A 20 10.70 3.00 1.37
CA ALA A 20 10.53 3.75 2.60
C ALA A 20 10.31 5.23 2.29
N GLY A 21 9.53 5.89 3.14
CA GLY A 21 9.26 7.31 2.97
C GLY A 21 7.87 7.73 3.41
N ALA A 22 7.72 9.05 3.46
CA ALA A 22 6.45 9.71 3.74
C ALA A 22 5.54 9.65 2.51
N TYR A 23 4.26 9.43 2.74
CA TYR A 23 3.24 9.52 1.71
C TYR A 23 2.00 10.22 2.24
N VAL A 24 1.29 10.84 1.31
CA VAL A 24 -0.04 11.42 1.52
C VAL A 24 -0.95 10.77 0.50
N GLU A 25 -2.07 10.24 0.97
CA GLU A 25 -3.09 9.60 0.15
C GLU A 25 -4.42 10.28 0.43
N ASN A 26 -5.14 10.59 -0.65
CA ASN A 26 -6.54 10.96 -0.60
C ASN A 26 -7.35 9.88 -1.32
N ARG A 27 -8.45 9.46 -0.73
CA ARG A 27 -9.40 8.53 -1.35
C ARG A 27 -10.80 9.09 -1.21
N GLU A 28 -11.48 9.21 -2.35
CA GLU A 28 -12.89 9.56 -2.41
C GLU A 28 -13.70 8.31 -2.77
N ALA A 29 -14.84 8.13 -2.10
CA ALA A 29 -15.77 7.05 -2.43
C ALA A 29 -17.21 7.49 -2.23
N TYR A 30 -18.11 6.90 -2.98
CA TYR A 30 -19.55 7.05 -2.78
C TYR A 30 -20.13 5.76 -2.24
N ASN A 31 -20.76 5.82 -1.07
CA ASN A 31 -21.42 4.67 -0.49
C ASN A 31 -22.89 4.64 -0.92
N LEU A 32 -23.22 3.73 -1.83
CA LEU A 32 -24.58 3.51 -2.34
C LEU A 32 -25.57 3.08 -1.25
N ALA A 33 -25.10 2.40 -0.19
CA ALA A 33 -25.98 1.92 0.88
C ALA A 33 -26.40 3.04 1.84
N SER A 34 -25.54 4.04 2.05
CA SER A 34 -25.83 5.19 2.90
C SER A 34 -26.20 6.46 2.13
N ASP A 35 -26.07 6.45 0.80
CA ASP A 35 -26.25 7.61 -0.09
C ASP A 35 -25.40 8.82 0.36
N GLN A 36 -24.15 8.54 0.76
CA GLN A 36 -23.20 9.56 1.24
C GLN A 36 -21.87 9.44 0.50
N GLY A 37 -21.24 10.59 0.25
CA GLY A 37 -19.85 10.66 -0.16
C GLY A 37 -18.93 10.55 1.06
N GLU A 38 -17.77 9.93 0.90
CA GLU A 38 -16.74 9.85 1.93
C GLU A 38 -15.41 10.31 1.35
N VAL A 39 -14.71 11.16 2.09
CA VAL A 39 -13.34 11.60 1.78
C VAL A 39 -12.43 11.11 2.89
N MET A 40 -11.43 10.32 2.52
CA MET A 40 -10.41 9.82 3.42
C MET A 40 -9.10 10.56 3.17
N LEU A 41 -8.52 11.10 4.24
CA LEU A 41 -7.18 11.66 4.24
C LEU A 41 -6.27 10.75 5.05
N ARG A 42 -5.17 10.34 4.44
CA ARG A 42 -4.18 9.48 5.06
C ARG A 42 -2.79 10.05 4.88
N VAL A 43 -2.03 10.01 5.96
CA VAL A 43 -0.60 10.25 5.95
C VAL A 43 0.09 9.03 6.55
N GLY A 44 1.22 8.65 5.99
CA GLY A 44 1.98 7.55 6.55
C GLY A 44 3.46 7.65 6.25
N TYR A 45 4.23 6.86 6.98
CA TYR A 45 5.65 6.71 6.78
C TYR A 45 6.00 5.22 6.86
N ASN A 46 6.61 4.70 5.80
CA ASN A 46 7.14 3.34 5.78
C ASN A 46 8.64 3.39 6.12
N PHE A 47 9.08 2.56 7.06
CA PHE A 47 10.48 2.40 7.43
C PHE A 47 11.16 1.39 6.50
N ASP A 48 12.46 1.55 6.24
CA ASP A 48 13.27 0.64 5.40
C ASP A 48 13.26 -0.82 5.90
N MET A 49 12.97 -1.04 7.19
CA MET A 49 12.89 -2.36 7.81
C MET A 49 11.49 -3.00 7.71
N GLY A 50 10.58 -2.43 6.90
CA GLY A 50 9.27 -3.00 6.58
C GLY A 50 8.13 -2.66 7.55
N ALA A 51 8.43 -2.06 8.70
CA ALA A 51 7.41 -1.47 9.56
C ALA A 51 6.90 -0.14 8.98
N GLY A 52 5.75 0.35 9.44
CA GLY A 52 5.25 1.67 9.05
C GLY A 52 4.23 2.22 10.05
N ILE A 53 4.06 3.55 10.02
CA ILE A 53 3.02 4.25 10.78
C ILE A 53 2.06 4.89 9.78
N MET A 54 0.77 4.82 10.08
CA MET A 54 -0.28 5.40 9.27
C MET A 54 -1.30 6.10 10.18
N LEU A 55 -1.61 7.35 9.84
CA LEU A 55 -2.70 8.11 10.43
C LEU A 55 -3.75 8.31 9.34
N THR A 56 -4.97 7.87 9.60
CA THR A 56 -6.10 7.98 8.66
C THR A 56 -7.26 8.63 9.37
N ASN A 57 -7.92 9.58 8.70
CA ASN A 57 -9.23 10.07 9.09
C ASN A 57 -10.18 10.10 7.89
N THR A 58 -11.45 9.87 8.13
CA THR A 58 -12.51 9.85 7.11
C THR A 58 -13.58 10.87 7.48
N TYR A 59 -14.08 11.59 6.48
CA TYR A 59 -15.11 12.61 6.60
C TYR A 59 -16.25 12.28 5.62
N ASN A 60 -17.50 12.48 6.05
CA ASN A 60 -18.71 12.24 5.27
C ASN A 60 -19.52 13.53 5.15
#